data_AF-A0A937W764-F1
#
_entry.id   AF-A0A937W764-F1
#
_cell.length_a   1.000
_cell.length_b   1.000
_cell.length_c   1.000
_cell.angle_alpha   90.00
_cell.angle_beta   90.00
_cell.angle_gamma   90.00
#
_symmetry.space_group_name_H-M   'P 1'
#
loop_
_entity.id
_entity.type
_entity.pdbx_description
1 polymer ?
#
loop_
_entity_poly.entity_id
_entity_poly.type
_entity_poly.pdbx_seq_one_letter_code
_entity_poly.pdbx_strand_id
1 'polypeptide(L)'
;GCFTLLATFPYTPFKSSWLYTSMASAAAGAQGIRDALDVLMARGKMAPTDDVQVVVVAGDGSTYDMGLAATSGALFRGLDLLFIAHAPCPTGWLYDPERTAEYARLAVETGIFALKEAVDGAVTHTYKPRRRRPVEDYLRGQGRYRHLFEPEPDTTALGHIQRQLDEYWAAVS
;
A
#
# COMPACT_ATOMS: atom_id res chain seq x y z
N GLY A 1 3.82 7.86 10.72
CA GLY A 1 4.15 8.21 9.32
C GLY A 1 3.34 9.42 8.89
N CYS A 2 3.42 9.88 7.64
CA CYS A 2 2.70 11.10 7.21
C CYS A 2 1.19 11.05 7.52
N PHE A 3 0.54 9.89 7.34
CA PHE A 3 -0.88 9.70 7.66
C PHE A 3 -1.23 9.97 9.13
N THR A 4 -0.33 9.67 10.07
CA THR A 4 -0.58 9.88 11.50
C THR A 4 -0.58 11.36 11.88
N LEU A 5 -0.05 12.24 11.03
CA LEU A 5 -0.09 13.69 11.23
C LEU A 5 -1.45 14.31 10.90
N LEU A 6 -2.34 13.58 10.21
CA LEU A 6 -3.70 14.04 9.93
C LEU A 6 -4.54 14.19 11.20
N ALA A 7 -4.22 13.42 12.25
CA ALA A 7 -4.81 13.59 13.57
C ALA A 7 -3.84 14.37 14.45
N THR A 8 -4.15 15.64 14.71
CA THR A 8 -3.35 16.51 15.59
C THR A 8 -4.18 16.81 16.82
N PHE A 9 -3.71 16.40 18.01
CA PHE A 9 -4.44 16.61 19.26
C PHE A 9 -4.87 18.08 19.43
N PRO A 10 -6.14 18.36 19.81
CA PRO A 10 -7.23 17.43 20.14
C PRO A 10 -8.14 17.05 18.94
N TYR A 11 -7.78 17.42 17.72
CA TYR A 11 -8.60 17.25 16.53
C TYR A 11 -8.29 15.95 15.78
N THR A 12 -9.34 15.33 15.25
CA THR A 12 -9.23 14.18 14.37
C THR A 12 -10.21 14.32 13.20
N PRO A 13 -9.78 14.05 11.95
CA PRO A 13 -10.68 13.95 10.81
C PRO A 13 -11.41 12.60 10.75
N PHE A 14 -11.02 11.64 11.60
CA PHE A 14 -11.60 10.30 11.61
C PHE A 14 -12.88 10.25 12.45
N LYS A 15 -13.95 9.73 11.86
CA LYS A 15 -15.23 9.45 12.54
C LYS A 15 -15.22 8.12 13.31
N SER A 16 -14.23 7.26 13.05
CA SER A 16 -14.07 5.96 13.69
C SER A 16 -12.95 5.98 14.73
N SER A 17 -12.94 4.97 15.60
CA SER A 17 -11.82 4.70 16.50
C SER A 17 -10.53 4.47 15.69
N TRP A 18 -9.43 5.02 16.17
CA TRP A 18 -8.11 4.81 15.60
C TRP A 18 -7.08 4.66 16.71
N LEU A 19 -6.05 3.86 16.47
CA LEU A 19 -4.94 3.65 17.39
C LEU A 19 -3.64 4.06 16.72
N TYR A 20 -2.85 4.87 17.41
CA TYR A 20 -1.49 5.15 17.00
C TYR A 20 -0.58 3.97 17.36
N THR A 21 0.15 3.44 16.38
CA THR A 21 1.20 2.44 16.59
C THR A 21 2.56 3.00 16.20
N SER A 22 3.64 2.38 16.69
CA SER A 22 4.95 2.66 16.12
C SER A 22 5.02 2.14 14.67
N MET A 23 5.92 2.71 13.86
CA MET A 23 6.02 2.33 12.45
C MET A 23 6.34 0.85 12.26
N ALA A 24 7.09 0.23 13.18
CA ALA A 24 7.50 -1.17 13.11
C ALA A 24 6.41 -2.16 13.56
N SER A 25 5.36 -1.69 14.25
CA SER A 25 4.40 -2.57 14.93
C SER A 25 2.95 -2.44 14.46
N ALA A 26 2.69 -1.75 13.34
CA ALA A 26 1.31 -1.52 12.85
C ALA A 26 0.49 -2.82 12.73
N ALA A 27 1.03 -3.84 12.06
CA ALA A 27 0.36 -5.14 11.93
C ALA A 27 0.22 -5.89 13.27
N ALA A 28 1.18 -5.74 14.18
CA ALA A 28 1.12 -6.36 15.51
C ALA A 28 0.07 -5.68 16.42
N GLY A 29 -0.06 -4.35 16.33
CA GLY A 29 -1.11 -3.62 17.02
C GLY A 29 -2.50 -3.99 16.51
N ALA A 30 -2.66 -4.11 15.20
CA ALA A 30 -3.89 -4.57 14.58
C ALA A 30 -4.26 -6.00 15.00
N GLN A 31 -3.26 -6.89 15.11
CA GLN A 31 -3.50 -8.22 15.65
C GLN A 31 -4.08 -8.19 17.06
N GLY A 32 -3.50 -7.39 17.96
CA GLY A 32 -4.01 -7.27 19.31
C GLY A 32 -5.45 -6.75 19.37
N ILE A 33 -5.84 -5.87 18.43
CA ILE A 33 -7.22 -5.38 18.30
C ILE A 33 -8.14 -6.51 17.82
N ARG A 34 -7.77 -7.22 16.75
CA ARG A 34 -8.57 -8.32 16.20
C ARG A 34 -8.79 -9.42 17.23
N ASP A 35 -7.72 -9.85 17.91
CA ASP A 35 -7.80 -10.83 19.00
C ASP A 35 -8.72 -10.35 20.14
N ALA A 36 -8.65 -9.07 20.50
CA ALA A 36 -9.50 -8.52 21.55
C ALA A 36 -10.98 -8.54 21.18
N LEU A 37 -11.32 -8.19 19.93
CA LEU A 37 -12.68 -8.26 19.41
C LEU A 37 -13.20 -9.71 19.41
N ASP A 38 -12.38 -10.65 18.95
CA ASP A 38 -12.75 -12.08 18.92
C ASP A 38 -13.00 -12.64 20.33
N VAL A 39 -12.17 -12.26 21.31
CA VAL A 39 -12.37 -12.60 22.72
C VAL A 39 -13.64 -11.99 23.29
N LEU A 40 -13.98 -10.75 22.92
CA LEU A 40 -15.22 -10.10 23.37
C LEU A 40 -16.46 -10.83 22.82
N MET A 41 -16.44 -11.21 21.55
CA MET A 41 -17.51 -12.01 20.93
C MET A 41 -17.62 -13.39 21.57
N ALA A 42 -16.50 -14.10 21.77
CA ALA A 42 -16.48 -15.43 22.38
C ALA A 42 -17.00 -15.43 23.83
N ARG A 43 -16.84 -14.31 24.55
CA ARG A 43 -17.36 -14.12 25.93
C ARG A 43 -18.79 -13.59 25.97
N GLY A 44 -19.45 -13.42 24.82
CA GLY A 44 -20.81 -12.85 24.73
C GLY A 44 -20.89 -11.39 25.17
N LYS A 45 -19.77 -10.65 25.16
CA LYS A 45 -19.70 -9.23 25.51
C LYS A 45 -19.91 -8.30 24.32
N MET A 46 -20.01 -8.87 23.12
CA MET A 46 -20.18 -8.19 21.85
C MET A 46 -21.02 -9.09 20.95
N ALA A 47 -22.06 -8.56 20.32
CA ALA A 47 -22.84 -9.33 19.36
C ALA A 47 -22.05 -9.47 18.05
N PRO A 48 -22.19 -10.58 17.30
CA PRO A 48 -21.56 -10.71 15.98
C PRO A 48 -21.97 -9.61 14.99
N THR A 49 -23.15 -9.02 15.16
CA THR A 49 -23.63 -7.89 14.36
C THR A 49 -22.87 -6.59 14.61
N ASP A 50 -22.16 -6.51 15.73
CA ASP A 50 -21.37 -5.34 16.11
C ASP A 50 -19.91 -5.46 15.66
N ASP A 51 -19.53 -6.57 15.01
CA ASP A 51 -18.15 -6.81 14.55
C ASP A 51 -17.68 -5.70 13.60
N VAL A 52 -16.43 -5.30 13.78
CA VAL A 52 -15.82 -4.19 13.04
C VAL A 52 -14.57 -4.68 12.32
N GLN A 53 -14.39 -4.20 11.09
CA GLN A 53 -13.20 -4.50 10.31
C GLN A 53 -11.98 -3.77 10.89
N VAL A 54 -10.90 -4.51 11.12
CA VAL A 54 -9.62 -3.93 11.54
C VAL A 54 -8.83 -3.53 10.30
N VAL A 55 -8.52 -2.24 10.19
CA VAL A 55 -7.82 -1.66 9.03
C VAL A 55 -6.45 -1.16 9.46
N VAL A 56 -5.40 -1.59 8.74
CA VAL A 56 -4.04 -1.09 8.87
C VAL A 56 -3.76 -0.12 7.73
N VAL A 57 -3.50 1.14 8.06
CA VAL A 57 -2.99 2.12 7.10
C VAL A 57 -1.49 2.30 7.34
N ALA A 58 -0.68 1.72 6.47
CA ALA A 58 0.77 1.71 6.59
C ALA A 58 1.45 2.46 5.45
N GLY A 59 2.54 3.13 5.76
CA GLY A 59 3.46 3.65 4.75
C GLY A 59 4.39 2.56 4.21
N ASP A 60 5.22 2.91 3.24
CA ASP A 60 6.30 2.08 2.70
C ASP A 60 7.24 1.56 3.81
N GLY A 61 7.73 2.42 4.71
CA GLY A 61 8.61 2.01 5.80
C GLY A 61 7.96 1.02 6.79
N SER A 62 6.66 1.17 7.03
CA SER A 62 5.88 0.27 7.90
C SER A 62 5.46 -1.03 7.22
N THR A 63 5.59 -1.14 5.90
CA THR A 63 5.16 -2.32 5.14
C THR A 63 6.34 -3.16 4.67
N TYR A 64 7.34 -2.51 4.06
CA TYR A 64 8.42 -3.16 3.35
C TYR A 64 9.76 -3.16 4.11
N ASP A 65 9.95 -2.22 5.04
CA ASP A 65 11.20 -2.06 5.78
C ASP A 65 11.03 -2.52 7.25
N MET A 66 11.07 -1.60 8.21
CA MET A 66 11.02 -1.90 9.64
C MET A 66 9.75 -2.64 10.11
N GLY A 67 8.62 -2.49 9.39
CA GLY A 67 7.38 -3.20 9.71
C GLY A 67 7.19 -4.52 8.97
N LEU A 68 8.16 -4.94 8.13
CA LEU A 68 8.05 -6.17 7.35
C LEU A 68 7.89 -7.40 8.23
N ALA A 69 8.66 -7.51 9.33
CA ALA A 69 8.57 -8.66 10.23
C ALA A 69 7.17 -8.78 10.86
N ALA A 70 6.60 -7.66 11.32
CA ALA A 70 5.25 -7.65 11.89
C ALA A 70 4.19 -7.97 10.84
N THR A 71 4.33 -7.39 9.63
CA THR A 71 3.41 -7.60 8.51
C THR A 71 3.45 -9.04 8.01
N SER A 72 4.65 -9.60 7.84
CA SER A 72 4.84 -11.01 7.48
C SER A 72 4.29 -11.95 8.55
N GLY A 73 4.47 -11.64 9.82
CA GLY A 73 3.91 -12.43 10.91
C GLY A 73 2.38 -12.40 10.93
N ALA A 74 1.78 -11.25 10.60
CA ALA A 74 0.33 -11.12 10.46
C ALA A 74 -0.21 -11.95 9.29
N LEU A 75 0.47 -11.91 8.14
CA LEU A 75 0.12 -12.72 6.97
C LEU A 75 0.25 -14.23 7.26
N PHE A 76 1.35 -14.64 7.91
CA PHE A 76 1.59 -16.06 8.24
C PHE A 76 0.53 -16.64 9.21
N ARG A 77 -0.05 -15.80 10.07
CA ARG A 77 -1.11 -16.21 11.00
C ARG A 77 -2.52 -16.20 10.38
N GLY A 78 -2.66 -15.77 9.13
CA GLY A 78 -3.97 -15.69 8.47
C GLY A 78 -4.92 -14.71 9.15
N LEU A 79 -4.41 -13.58 9.62
CA LEU A 79 -5.22 -12.60 10.35
C LEU A 79 -6.20 -11.87 9.42
N ASP A 80 -7.45 -11.72 9.88
CA ASP A 80 -8.47 -10.95 9.17
C ASP A 80 -8.24 -9.44 9.36
N LEU A 81 -7.41 -8.88 8.47
CA LEU A 81 -7.01 -7.47 8.45
C LEU A 81 -7.10 -6.92 7.03
N LEU A 82 -7.63 -5.70 6.87
CA LEU A 82 -7.44 -4.93 5.63
C LEU A 82 -6.18 -4.09 5.73
N PHE A 83 -5.19 -4.38 4.89
CA PHE A 83 -3.90 -3.69 4.89
C PHE A 83 -3.74 -2.76 3.67
N ILE A 84 -3.58 -1.47 3.90
CA ILE A 84 -3.46 -0.43 2.86
C ILE A 84 -2.02 0.12 2.85
N ALA A 85 -1.30 -0.06 1.74
CA ALA A 85 0.13 0.25 1.62
C ALA A 85 0.54 1.17 0.44
N HIS A 86 -0.36 1.51 -0.49
CA HIS A 86 -0.02 2.37 -1.63
C HIS A 86 -0.68 3.74 -1.52
N ALA A 87 0.14 4.79 -1.45
CA ALA A 87 -0.31 6.17 -1.40
C ALA A 87 0.62 7.05 -2.25
N PRO A 88 0.19 7.47 -3.47
CA PRO A 88 0.92 8.48 -4.23
C PRO A 88 1.13 9.74 -3.39
N CYS A 89 2.38 10.19 -3.32
CA CYS A 89 2.80 11.29 -2.45
C CYS A 89 3.19 12.49 -3.30
N PRO A 90 2.31 13.50 -3.50
CA PRO A 90 2.61 14.64 -4.37
C PRO A 90 3.81 15.43 -3.86
N THR A 91 3.95 15.57 -2.54
CA THR A 91 5.11 16.24 -1.92
C THR A 91 6.42 15.51 -2.18
N GLY A 92 6.43 14.17 -2.03
CA GLY A 92 7.66 13.38 -2.19
C GLY A 92 8.00 13.10 -3.65
N TRP A 93 6.99 12.99 -4.52
CA TRP A 93 7.17 12.65 -5.94
C TRP A 93 7.22 13.90 -6.83
N LEU A 94 6.90 15.07 -6.27
CA LEU A 94 6.95 16.38 -6.90
C LEU A 94 6.06 16.45 -8.15
N TYR A 95 4.75 16.30 -7.94
CA TYR A 95 3.72 16.48 -8.96
C TYR A 95 2.51 17.22 -8.37
N ASP A 96 1.63 17.72 -9.23
CA ASP A 96 0.42 18.44 -8.80
C ASP A 96 -0.55 17.52 -8.01
N PRO A 97 -0.92 17.86 -6.76
CA PRO A 97 -1.85 17.06 -5.95
C PRO A 97 -3.16 16.67 -6.65
N GLU A 98 -3.67 17.47 -7.59
CA GLU A 98 -4.88 17.16 -8.37
C GLU A 98 -4.73 15.87 -9.20
N ARG A 99 -3.50 15.51 -9.57
CA ARG A 99 -3.18 14.32 -10.37
C ARG A 99 -2.97 13.06 -9.53
N THR A 100 -3.20 13.10 -8.21
CA THR A 100 -2.97 11.95 -7.31
C THR A 100 -3.73 10.70 -7.75
N ALA A 101 -5.01 10.83 -8.11
CA ALA A 101 -5.80 9.71 -8.60
C ALA A 101 -5.32 9.19 -9.96
N GLU A 102 -4.85 10.09 -10.82
CA GLU A 102 -4.24 9.74 -12.11
C GLU A 102 -2.97 8.91 -11.90
N TYR A 103 -2.06 9.33 -11.02
CA TYR A 103 -0.83 8.58 -10.75
C TYR A 103 -1.08 7.23 -10.06
N ALA A 104 -2.07 7.13 -9.17
CA ALA A 104 -2.50 5.84 -8.62
C ALA A 104 -2.92 4.88 -9.75
N ARG A 105 -3.72 5.39 -10.71
CA ARG A 105 -4.18 4.62 -11.86
C ARG A 105 -3.06 4.27 -12.82
N LEU A 106 -2.19 5.22 -13.15
CA LEU A 106 -1.00 5.00 -13.97
C LEU A 106 -0.07 3.95 -13.36
N ALA A 107 0.08 3.91 -12.03
CA ALA A 107 0.91 2.92 -11.37
C ALA A 107 0.42 1.49 -11.66
N VAL A 108 -0.89 1.29 -11.67
CA VAL A 108 -1.52 0.00 -12.00
C VAL A 108 -1.54 -0.26 -13.50
N GLU A 109 -1.88 0.73 -14.34
CA GLU A 109 -1.98 0.59 -15.80
C GLU A 109 -0.63 0.35 -16.49
N THR A 110 0.46 0.92 -15.98
CA THR A 110 1.83 0.63 -16.44
C THR A 110 2.37 -0.67 -15.86
N GLY A 111 1.76 -1.16 -14.79
CA GLY A 111 2.16 -2.37 -14.10
C GLY A 111 3.36 -2.18 -13.17
N ILE A 112 3.81 -0.94 -12.91
CA ILE A 112 4.86 -0.67 -11.92
C ILE A 112 4.40 -1.02 -10.49
N PHE A 113 3.10 -0.97 -10.25
CA PHE A 113 2.47 -1.40 -9.01
C PHE A 113 1.48 -2.53 -9.28
N ALA A 114 1.80 -3.75 -8.83
CA ALA A 114 0.95 -4.91 -9.00
C ALA A 114 -0.05 -5.04 -7.85
N LEU A 115 -1.34 -5.15 -8.18
CA LEU A 115 -2.39 -5.43 -7.21
C LEU A 115 -2.44 -6.93 -6.94
N LYS A 116 -2.30 -7.30 -5.68
CA LYS A 116 -2.23 -8.69 -5.23
C LYS A 116 -3.05 -8.90 -3.96
N GLU A 117 -3.51 -10.12 -3.80
CA GLU A 117 -4.10 -10.64 -2.58
C GLU A 117 -3.31 -11.86 -2.14
N ALA A 118 -3.05 -11.97 -0.84
CA ALA A 118 -2.35 -13.10 -0.25
C ALA A 118 -3.29 -13.76 0.75
N VAL A 119 -3.74 -14.99 0.45
CA VAL A 119 -4.63 -15.78 1.32
C VAL A 119 -3.92 -17.09 1.62
N ASP A 120 -3.69 -17.38 2.91
CA ASP A 120 -3.03 -18.61 3.37
C ASP A 120 -1.68 -18.91 2.67
N GLY A 121 -0.91 -17.85 2.42
CA GLY A 121 0.39 -17.94 1.72
C GLY A 121 0.30 -18.07 0.20
N ALA A 122 -0.89 -18.24 -0.38
CA ALA A 122 -1.12 -18.18 -1.81
C ALA A 122 -1.29 -16.71 -2.24
N VAL A 123 -0.35 -16.22 -3.06
CA VAL A 123 -0.40 -14.87 -3.60
C VAL A 123 -1.01 -14.91 -5.00
N THR A 124 -2.09 -14.17 -5.21
CA THR A 124 -2.75 -14.02 -6.51
C THR A 124 -2.76 -12.56 -6.93
N HIS A 125 -2.58 -12.28 -8.22
CA HIS A 125 -2.75 -10.93 -8.75
C HIS A 125 -4.22 -10.68 -9.00
N THR A 126 -4.81 -9.76 -8.23
CA THR A 126 -6.24 -9.44 -8.30
C THR A 126 -6.59 -8.64 -9.56
N TYR A 127 -5.61 -7.92 -10.11
CA TYR A 127 -5.75 -7.19 -11.35
C TYR A 127 -4.52 -7.38 -12.25
N LYS A 128 -4.78 -7.86 -13.47
CA LYS A 128 -3.78 -8.02 -14.52
C LYS A 128 -4.18 -7.12 -15.70
N PRO A 129 -3.43 -6.03 -15.98
CA PRO A 129 -3.76 -5.15 -17.10
C PRO A 129 -3.67 -5.91 -18.43
N ARG A 130 -4.76 -5.97 -19.21
CA ARG A 130 -4.80 -6.65 -20.53
C ARG A 130 -3.78 -6.08 -21.51
N ARG A 131 -3.59 -4.76 -21.49
CA ARG A 131 -2.59 -4.03 -22.26
C ARG A 131 -1.96 -3.01 -21.33
N ARG A 132 -0.68 -3.20 -21.02
CA ARG A 132 0.08 -2.27 -20.18
C ARG A 132 0.47 -1.04 -20.98
N ARG A 133 0.37 0.12 -20.35
CA ARG A 133 0.94 1.37 -20.86
C ARG A 133 2.47 1.34 -20.69
N PRO A 134 3.23 2.07 -21.52
CA PRO A 134 4.66 2.25 -21.29
C PRO A 134 4.93 2.84 -19.91
N VAL A 135 5.96 2.36 -19.21
CA VAL A 135 6.31 2.84 -17.86
C VAL A 135 6.62 4.33 -17.82
N GLU A 136 7.10 4.88 -18.94
CA GLU A 136 7.32 6.32 -19.10
C GLU A 136 6.08 7.16 -18.80
N ASP A 137 4.88 6.66 -19.12
CA ASP A 137 3.62 7.37 -18.83
C ASP A 137 3.43 7.61 -17.34
N TYR A 138 3.92 6.68 -16.50
CA TYR A 138 3.93 6.84 -15.06
C TYR A 138 5.10 7.72 -14.61
N LEU A 139 6.32 7.48 -15.09
CA LEU A 139 7.52 8.18 -14.62
C LEU A 139 7.52 9.67 -14.98
N ARG A 140 6.95 10.02 -16.13
CA ARG A 140 6.91 11.39 -16.64
C ARG A 140 6.03 12.28 -15.77
N GLY A 141 6.51 13.49 -15.52
CA GLY A 141 5.77 14.50 -14.73
C GLY A 141 5.93 14.36 -13.21
N GLN A 142 6.70 13.38 -12.73
CA GLN A 142 7.14 13.30 -11.34
C GLN A 142 8.56 13.90 -11.23
N GLY A 143 8.74 14.94 -10.40
CA GLY A 143 10.05 15.59 -10.25
C GLY A 143 11.16 14.65 -9.76
N ARG A 144 10.82 13.58 -9.02
CA ARG A 144 11.82 12.56 -8.61
C ARG A 144 12.47 11.82 -9.78
N TYR A 145 11.84 11.80 -10.97
CA TYR A 145 12.37 11.16 -12.18
C TYR A 145 12.81 12.16 -13.25
N ARG A 146 12.84 13.47 -12.94
CA ARG A 146 13.19 14.52 -13.92
C ARG A 146 14.53 14.25 -14.63
N HIS A 147 15.52 13.76 -13.87
CA HIS A 147 16.84 13.41 -14.37
C HIS A 147 16.87 12.29 -15.42
N LEU A 148 15.80 11.51 -15.58
CA LEU A 148 15.69 10.49 -16.64
C LEU A 148 15.23 11.09 -17.98
N PHE A 149 14.73 12.33 -17.98
CA PHE A 149 14.14 12.98 -19.14
C PHE A 149 14.88 14.25 -19.59
N GLU A 150 15.73 14.81 -18.73
CA GLU A 150 16.46 16.06 -18.97
C GLU A 150 17.98 15.85 -18.90
N PRO A 151 18.78 16.46 -19.79
CA PRO A 151 18.37 17.32 -20.91
C PRO A 151 17.76 16.55 -22.10
N GLU A 152 18.11 15.27 -22.25
CA GLU A 152 17.49 14.34 -23.19
C GLU A 152 17.10 13.05 -22.45
N PRO A 153 16.08 12.30 -22.93
CA PRO A 153 15.67 11.07 -22.29
C PRO A 153 16.77 10.00 -22.26
N ASP A 154 17.06 9.44 -21.09
CA ASP A 154 17.91 8.26 -20.94
C ASP A 154 17.14 7.01 -21.36
N THR A 155 17.14 6.76 -22.67
CA THR A 155 16.48 5.60 -23.28
C THR A 155 17.02 4.27 -22.78
N THR A 156 18.26 4.22 -22.28
CA THR A 156 18.85 3.00 -21.73
C THR A 156 18.24 2.67 -20.37
N ALA A 157 18.19 3.66 -19.47
CA ALA A 157 17.57 3.51 -18.16
C ALA A 157 16.07 3.25 -18.26
N LEU A 158 15.35 4.03 -19.07
CA LEU A 158 13.91 3.85 -19.30
C LEU A 158 13.60 2.47 -19.89
N GLY A 159 14.40 2.04 -20.88
CA GLY A 159 14.28 0.71 -21.46
C GLY A 159 14.59 -0.41 -20.47
N HIS A 160 15.54 -0.22 -19.54
CA HIS A 160 15.82 -1.18 -18.48
C HIS A 160 14.63 -1.35 -17.54
N ILE A 161 14.03 -0.25 -17.07
CA ILE A 161 12.86 -0.28 -16.19
C ILE A 161 11.69 -0.98 -16.89
N GLN A 162 11.43 -0.65 -18.17
CA GLN A 162 10.38 -1.29 -18.94
C GLN A 162 10.59 -2.80 -19.04
N ARG A 163 11.82 -3.24 -19.36
CA ARG A 163 12.14 -4.68 -19.44
C ARG A 163 11.93 -5.41 -18.11
N GLN A 164 12.32 -4.83 -16.99
CA GLN A 164 12.09 -5.44 -15.66
C GLN A 164 10.60 -5.65 -15.39
N LEU A 165 9.76 -4.68 -15.74
CA LEU A 165 8.31 -4.84 -15.62
C LEU A 165 7.80 -5.91 -16.58
N ASP A 166 8.30 -5.95 -17.81
CA ASP A 166 7.89 -6.94 -18.80
C ASP A 166 8.24 -8.38 -18.38
N GLU A 167 9.44 -8.59 -17.85
CA GLU A 167 9.90 -9.86 -17.30
C GLU A 167 9.03 -10.29 -16.10
N TYR A 168 8.77 -9.36 -15.18
CA TYR A 168 7.91 -9.62 -14.04
C TYR A 168 6.49 -10.06 -14.48
N TRP A 169 5.86 -9.30 -15.38
CA TRP A 169 4.50 -9.61 -15.83
C TRP A 169 4.44 -10.83 -16.76
N ALA A 170 5.53 -11.21 -17.43
CA ALA A 170 5.61 -12.47 -18.17
C ALA A 170 5.64 -13.69 -17.24
N ALA A 171 6.20 -13.57 -16.04
CA ALA A 171 6.21 -14.62 -15.03
C ALA A 171 4.86 -14.77 -14.28
N VAL A 172 4.01 -13.75 -14.37
CA VAL A 172 2.67 -13.73 -13.75
C VAL A 172 1.66 -14.33 -14.72
N SER A 173 1.50 -15.65 -14.66
CA SER A 173 0.43 -16.41 -15.36
C SER A 173 -0.94 -16.06 -14.83
#